data_AF-A0A843JS92-F1
#
_entry.id   AF-A0A843JS92-F1
#
_cell.length_a   1.000
_cell.length_b   1.000
_cell.length_c   1.000
_cell.angle_alpha   90.00
_cell.angle_beta   90.00
_cell.angle_gamma   90.00
#
_symmetry.space_group_name_H-M   'P 1'
#
loop_
_entity.id
_entity.type
_entity.pdbx_description
1 polymer ?
#
loop_
_entity_poly.entity_id
_entity_poly.type
_entity_poly.pdbx_seq_one_letter_code
_entity_poly.pdbx_strand_id
1 'polypeptide(L)'
;MAYGISLDIGTSGTRAHSVDLSDGRIIATAVTTCHPMPGANIMDHLTFCIKNGTDLAHNILMDTVNKVISQLEIDLKKVERVAICGNPIQLSLFQGIPVDDLAFAGENAHKAHNIQKQKRDAGVFDASAVGMNVPDGTELYVPPAIRHEIGADALAMMYKSGFLEQKENCLVTDYGTNAEMALKVGDEIYTGSAAAGPAMEGQSIRCGMLASPGAISDLEYEFRWRCKILDDQMMAGDGDQFDFGLEMCTDEGPMHGMAKGITGTGVVAAVAAAMDSRLWRKGKLTTSDGKMRMQDDVYIDSHDISEACKAIGAMRAGHFTLIEHAGIKCEDLDIMYMAGASGTYVDAVKAREVGLLPPL
;
A
#
# COMPACT_ATOMS: atom_id res chain seq x y z
N MET A 1 -29.17 9.74 11.30
CA MET A 1 -28.02 9.15 10.62
C MET A 1 -27.12 8.59 11.69
N ALA A 2 -26.87 7.29 11.62
CA ALA A 2 -25.89 6.59 12.42
C ALA A 2 -24.62 6.48 11.57
N TYR A 3 -23.47 6.74 12.18
CA TYR A 3 -22.19 6.75 11.48
C TYR A 3 -21.33 5.56 11.89
N GLY A 4 -20.61 5.03 10.91
CA GLY A 4 -19.47 4.15 11.09
C GLY A 4 -18.17 4.91 10.84
N ILE A 5 -17.08 4.46 11.46
CA ILE A 5 -15.73 4.89 11.10
C ILE A 5 -14.93 3.67 10.67
N SER A 6 -14.28 3.72 9.51
CA SER A 6 -13.25 2.73 9.14
C SER A 6 -11.87 3.36 9.28
N LEU A 7 -10.98 2.72 10.03
CA LEU A 7 -9.60 3.13 10.27
C LEU A 7 -8.62 2.15 9.64
N ASP A 8 -7.67 2.67 8.89
CA ASP A 8 -6.50 1.93 8.41
C ASP A 8 -5.24 2.57 8.99
N ILE A 9 -4.51 1.80 9.81
CA ILE A 9 -3.27 2.24 10.47
C ILE A 9 -2.10 1.55 9.79
N GLY A 10 -1.58 2.20 8.75
CA GLY A 10 -0.38 1.78 8.05
C GLY A 10 0.91 2.20 8.77
N THR A 11 2.05 1.83 8.19
CA THR A 11 3.37 2.28 8.67
C THR A 11 3.72 3.69 8.24
N SER A 12 3.09 4.20 7.18
CA SER A 12 3.36 5.52 6.60
C SER A 12 2.34 6.59 7.04
N GLY A 13 1.23 6.18 7.66
CA GLY A 13 0.18 7.08 8.12
C GLY A 13 -1.11 6.36 8.48
N THR A 14 -2.11 7.14 8.86
CA THR A 14 -3.44 6.67 9.22
C THR A 14 -4.47 7.27 8.26
N ARG A 15 -5.38 6.43 7.76
CA ARG A 15 -6.53 6.84 6.95
C ARG A 15 -7.82 6.52 7.69
N ALA A 16 -8.77 7.44 7.66
CA ALA A 16 -10.10 7.25 8.22
C ALA A 16 -11.17 7.61 7.19
N HIS A 17 -12.25 6.84 7.18
CA HIS A 17 -13.50 7.20 6.51
C HIS A 17 -14.63 7.29 7.51
N SER A 18 -15.47 8.31 7.38
CA SER A 18 -16.81 8.29 7.96
C SER A 18 -17.78 7.66 6.95
N VAL A 19 -18.64 6.78 7.43
CA VAL A 19 -19.55 5.98 6.61
C VAL A 19 -20.97 6.16 7.14
N ASP A 20 -21.94 6.41 6.26
CA ASP A 20 -23.36 6.32 6.61
C ASP A 20 -23.75 4.85 6.74
N LEU A 21 -24.18 4.42 7.93
CA LEU A 21 -24.53 3.02 8.18
C LEU A 21 -25.83 2.58 7.49
N SER A 22 -26.64 3.51 6.98
CA SER A 22 -27.91 3.18 6.31
C SER A 22 -27.72 2.68 4.88
N ASP A 23 -26.70 3.17 4.17
CA ASP A 23 -26.45 2.84 2.76
C ASP A 23 -24.98 2.48 2.45
N GLY A 24 -24.08 2.59 3.44
CA GLY A 24 -22.65 2.28 3.29
C GLY A 24 -21.85 3.36 2.57
N ARG A 25 -22.42 4.53 2.30
CA ARG A 25 -21.74 5.61 1.58
C ARG A 25 -20.65 6.25 2.45
N ILE A 26 -19.47 6.48 1.86
CA ILE A 26 -18.42 7.29 2.46
C ILE A 26 -18.83 8.76 2.43
N ILE A 27 -18.85 9.40 3.60
CA ILE A 27 -19.22 10.81 3.80
C ILE A 27 -17.96 11.70 3.71
N ALA A 28 -16.91 11.34 4.44
CA ALA A 28 -15.66 12.07 4.48
C ALA A 28 -14.45 11.14 4.59
N THR A 29 -13.29 11.65 4.22
CA THR A 29 -11.99 10.98 4.33
C THR A 29 -11.00 11.89 5.01
N ALA A 30 -10.25 11.38 5.98
CA ALA A 30 -9.14 12.08 6.61
C ALA A 30 -7.89 11.19 6.56
N VAL A 31 -6.73 11.78 6.30
CA VAL A 31 -5.46 11.03 6.12
C VAL A 31 -4.31 11.80 6.77
N THR A 32 -3.36 11.09 7.38
CA THR A 32 -2.07 11.66 7.78
C THR A 32 -1.01 11.39 6.72
N THR A 33 -0.07 12.31 6.56
CA THR A 33 1.08 12.16 5.65
C THR A 33 2.28 11.47 6.29
N CYS A 34 2.22 11.22 7.60
CA CYS A 34 3.22 10.47 8.34
C CYS A 34 2.59 9.67 9.47
N HIS A 35 3.35 8.69 9.94
CA HIS A 35 3.05 7.94 11.14
C HIS A 35 3.48 8.74 12.39
N PRO A 36 2.72 8.73 13.51
CA PRO A 36 3.02 9.57 14.67
C PRO A 36 4.19 9.10 15.53
N MET A 37 4.54 7.81 15.47
CA MET A 37 5.75 7.29 16.11
C MET A 37 7.01 7.64 15.33
N PRO A 38 8.14 7.91 16.00
CA PRO A 38 9.43 8.06 15.34
C PRO A 38 9.86 6.78 14.62
N GLY A 39 10.29 6.92 13.37
CA GLY A 39 10.74 5.80 12.55
C GLY A 39 10.38 5.96 11.08
N ALA A 40 11.06 5.22 10.21
CA ALA A 40 10.70 5.12 8.79
C ALA A 40 9.97 3.80 8.47
N ASN A 41 10.04 2.81 9.36
CA ASN A 41 9.44 1.49 9.16
C ASN A 41 8.86 0.91 10.46
N ILE A 42 8.16 -0.21 10.32
CA ILE A 42 7.51 -0.93 11.42
C ILE A 42 8.46 -1.39 12.54
N MET A 43 9.72 -1.70 12.23
CA MET A 43 10.70 -2.13 13.22
C MET A 43 11.20 -0.97 14.07
N ASP A 44 11.26 0.24 13.51
CA ASP A 44 11.57 1.45 14.27
C ASP A 44 10.47 1.74 15.29
N HIS A 45 9.21 1.62 14.88
CA HIS A 45 8.04 1.77 15.74
C HIS A 45 8.03 0.76 16.89
N LEU A 46 8.31 -0.51 16.56
CA LEU A 46 8.44 -1.59 17.52
C LEU A 46 9.56 -1.30 18.54
N THR A 47 10.72 -0.86 18.04
CA THR A 47 11.87 -0.45 18.87
C THR A 47 11.52 0.73 19.78
N PHE A 48 10.78 1.72 19.26
CA PHE A 48 10.31 2.86 20.04
C PHE A 48 9.42 2.40 21.19
N CYS A 49 8.45 1.51 20.93
CA CYS A 49 7.55 0.97 21.95
C CYS A 49 8.32 0.20 23.02
N ILE A 50 9.27 -0.66 22.65
CA ILE A 50 10.06 -1.44 23.63
C ILE A 50 10.90 -0.51 24.53
N LYS A 51 11.48 0.55 23.96
CA LYS A 51 12.34 1.47 24.70
C LYS A 51 11.57 2.43 25.61
N ASN A 52 10.38 2.86 25.19
CA ASN A 52 9.66 3.94 25.86
C ASN A 52 8.36 3.48 26.56
N GLY A 53 7.95 2.23 26.36
CA GLY A 53 6.78 1.61 26.98
C GLY A 53 5.52 1.65 26.10
N THR A 54 4.68 0.61 26.26
CA THR A 54 3.43 0.41 25.52
C THR A 54 2.44 1.57 25.72
N ASP A 55 2.26 2.04 26.96
CA ASP A 55 1.29 3.10 27.26
C ASP A 55 1.62 4.41 26.52
N LEU A 56 2.90 4.78 26.44
CA LEU A 56 3.32 5.98 25.74
C LEU A 56 3.11 5.84 24.23
N ALA A 57 3.47 4.70 23.64
CA ALA A 57 3.25 4.45 22.22
C ALA A 57 1.76 4.45 21.86
N HIS A 58 0.93 3.81 22.69
CA HIS A 58 -0.52 3.81 22.57
C HIS A 58 -1.12 5.21 22.63
N ASN A 59 -0.74 6.02 23.63
CA ASN A 59 -1.26 7.38 23.80
C ASN A 59 -0.90 8.29 22.61
N ILE A 60 0.33 8.20 22.10
CA ILE A 60 0.76 8.95 20.90
C ILE A 60 -0.10 8.57 19.67
N LEU A 61 -0.39 7.27 19.51
CA LEU A 61 -1.25 6.79 18.43
C LEU A 61 -2.70 7.25 18.61
N MET A 62 -3.26 7.16 19.81
CA MET A 62 -4.62 7.62 20.12
C MET A 62 -4.80 9.12 19.90
N ASP A 63 -3.83 9.94 20.30
CA ASP A 63 -3.85 11.38 20.04
C ASP A 63 -3.95 11.67 18.54
N THR A 64 -3.29 10.86 17.71
CA THR A 64 -3.31 11.00 16.26
C THR A 64 -4.62 10.52 15.67
N VAL A 65 -5.10 9.35 16.08
CA VAL A 65 -6.41 8.81 15.67
C VAL A 65 -7.53 9.80 15.99
N ASN A 66 -7.52 10.38 17.19
CA ASN A 66 -8.52 11.36 17.61
C ASN A 66 -8.46 12.66 16.80
N LYS A 67 -7.26 13.12 16.41
CA LYS A 67 -7.10 14.24 15.47
C LYS A 67 -7.66 13.88 14.09
N VAL A 68 -7.34 12.70 13.55
CA VAL A 68 -7.84 12.25 12.25
C VAL A 68 -9.37 12.17 12.24
N ILE A 69 -9.96 11.59 13.28
CA ILE A 69 -11.42 11.48 13.42
C ILE A 69 -12.09 12.86 13.50
N SER A 70 -11.47 13.83 14.17
CA SER A 70 -11.99 15.20 14.23
C SER A 70 -12.04 15.89 12.85
N GLN A 71 -11.16 15.49 11.92
CA GLN A 71 -11.13 16.01 10.55
C GLN A 71 -12.20 15.40 9.64
N LEU A 72 -12.94 14.38 10.11
CA LEU A 72 -14.06 13.82 9.34
C LEU A 72 -15.30 14.75 9.34
N GLU A 73 -15.32 15.77 10.20
CA GLU A 73 -16.38 16.79 10.31
C GLU A 73 -17.80 16.21 10.48
N ILE A 74 -17.92 15.04 11.12
CA ILE A 74 -19.18 14.40 11.48
C ILE A 74 -19.57 14.65 12.94
N ASP A 75 -20.85 14.46 13.27
CA ASP A 75 -21.32 14.43 14.66
C ASP A 75 -20.91 13.12 15.34
N LEU A 76 -19.79 13.15 16.06
CA LEU A 76 -19.21 11.98 16.74
C LEU A 76 -20.18 11.30 17.71
N LYS A 77 -21.18 12.03 18.24
CA LYS A 77 -22.20 11.46 19.13
C LYS A 77 -23.11 10.43 18.45
N LYS A 78 -23.09 10.38 17.12
CA LYS A 78 -23.88 9.45 16.30
C LYS A 78 -23.04 8.31 15.74
N VAL A 79 -21.76 8.20 16.14
CA VAL A 79 -20.92 7.07 15.77
C VAL A 79 -21.33 5.87 16.60
N GLU A 80 -21.72 4.79 15.93
CA GLU A 80 -22.14 3.54 16.58
C GLU A 80 -21.09 2.44 16.46
N ARG A 81 -20.28 2.49 15.38
CA ARG A 81 -19.31 1.44 15.06
C ARG A 81 -18.01 2.01 14.53
N VAL A 82 -16.91 1.37 14.90
CA VAL A 82 -15.58 1.59 14.37
C VAL A 82 -15.04 0.24 13.89
N ALA A 83 -14.50 0.17 12.69
CA ALA A 83 -13.72 -0.97 12.22
C ALA A 83 -12.28 -0.53 11.99
N ILE A 84 -11.31 -1.31 12.48
CA ILE A 84 -9.88 -1.00 12.32
C ILE A 84 -9.16 -2.06 11.49
N CYS A 85 -8.15 -1.61 10.75
CA CYS A 85 -7.29 -2.40 9.91
C CYS A 85 -5.82 -1.98 10.10
N GLY A 86 -4.90 -2.91 9.89
CA GLY A 86 -3.46 -2.69 9.98
C GLY A 86 -2.70 -3.96 10.38
N ASN A 87 -1.38 -3.90 10.26
CA ASN A 87 -0.52 -5.01 10.62
C ASN A 87 -0.55 -5.29 12.15
N PRO A 88 -0.05 -6.46 12.60
CA PRO A 88 -0.18 -6.88 13.99
C PRO A 88 0.48 -5.93 15.00
N ILE A 89 1.56 -5.25 14.61
CA ILE A 89 2.25 -4.28 15.48
C ILE A 89 1.34 -3.06 15.66
N GLN A 90 0.81 -2.49 14.57
CA GLN A 90 -0.06 -1.31 14.63
C GLN A 90 -1.34 -1.57 15.41
N LEU A 91 -1.97 -2.72 15.22
CA LEU A 91 -3.15 -3.11 16.02
C LEU A 91 -2.83 -3.33 17.51
N SER A 92 -1.63 -3.82 17.83
CA SER A 92 -1.22 -3.99 19.22
C SER A 92 -1.05 -2.64 19.91
N LEU A 93 -0.37 -1.70 19.23
CA LEU A 93 -0.18 -0.34 19.73
C LEU A 93 -1.49 0.40 19.86
N PHE A 94 -2.40 0.22 18.89
CA PHE A 94 -3.75 0.77 18.95
C PHE A 94 -4.53 0.25 20.17
N GLN A 95 -4.44 -1.03 20.48
CA GLN A 95 -5.14 -1.63 21.63
C GLN A 95 -4.39 -1.52 22.96
N GLY A 96 -3.18 -0.93 22.98
CA GLY A 96 -2.35 -0.88 24.19
C GLY A 96 -1.81 -2.25 24.63
N ILE A 97 -1.70 -3.20 23.70
CA ILE A 97 -1.18 -4.55 23.95
C ILE A 97 0.36 -4.53 23.85
N PRO A 98 1.10 -5.16 24.79
CA PRO A 98 2.54 -5.31 24.69
C PRO A 98 3.00 -5.95 23.38
N VAL A 99 4.18 -5.56 22.89
CA VAL A 99 4.69 -5.98 21.57
C VAL A 99 5.99 -6.77 21.63
N ASP A 100 6.45 -7.11 22.83
CA ASP A 100 7.70 -7.85 23.06
C ASP A 100 7.73 -9.19 22.31
N ASP A 101 6.58 -9.86 22.20
CA ASP A 101 6.44 -11.13 21.50
C ASP A 101 6.49 -11.02 19.97
N LEU A 102 6.30 -9.82 19.43
CA LEU A 102 6.51 -9.48 18.02
C LEU A 102 7.95 -9.06 17.73
N ALA A 103 8.63 -8.47 18.72
CA ALA A 103 10.01 -7.97 18.58
C ALA A 103 11.07 -9.07 18.56
N PHE A 104 10.84 -10.12 19.32
CA PHE A 104 11.77 -11.24 19.41
C PHE A 104 11.18 -12.44 18.68
N ALA A 105 11.79 -12.84 17.56
CA ALA A 105 11.34 -14.01 16.81
C ALA A 105 11.87 -15.31 17.44
N GLY A 106 11.00 -16.33 17.53
CA GLY A 106 11.36 -17.69 17.91
C GLY A 106 11.26 -17.99 19.42
N GLU A 107 10.91 -19.25 19.72
CA GLU A 107 10.65 -19.69 21.10
C GLU A 107 11.86 -19.56 22.04
N ASN A 108 13.08 -19.65 21.49
CA ASN A 108 14.30 -19.53 22.28
C ASN A 108 14.49 -18.11 22.82
N ALA A 109 14.19 -17.09 22.00
CA ALA A 109 14.26 -15.70 22.43
C ALA A 109 13.14 -15.39 23.44
N HIS A 110 11.93 -15.90 23.21
CA HIS A 110 10.82 -15.76 24.16
C HIS A 110 11.14 -16.34 25.53
N LYS A 111 11.73 -17.55 25.57
CA LYS A 111 12.15 -18.19 26.83
C LYS A 111 13.30 -17.44 27.51
N ALA A 112 14.29 -16.98 26.75
CA ALA A 112 15.44 -16.25 27.30
C ALA A 112 15.06 -14.92 27.94
N HIS A 113 14.06 -14.23 27.38
CA HIS A 113 13.58 -12.93 27.86
C HIS A 113 12.28 -13.00 28.67
N ASN A 114 11.79 -14.21 29.00
CA ASN A 114 10.54 -14.46 29.72
C ASN A 114 9.32 -13.73 29.10
N ILE A 115 9.25 -13.71 27.76
CA ILE A 115 8.21 -13.02 27.00
C ILE A 115 6.96 -13.89 26.91
N GLN A 116 5.81 -13.31 27.24
CA GLN A 116 4.51 -13.96 27.06
C GLN A 116 3.91 -13.57 25.71
N LYS A 117 3.46 -14.58 24.95
CA LYS A 117 2.70 -14.36 23.72
C LYS A 117 1.38 -13.66 24.04
N GLN A 118 1.09 -12.61 23.28
CA GLN A 118 -0.16 -11.87 23.42
C GLN A 118 -1.23 -12.46 22.50
N LYS A 119 -2.46 -12.49 22.99
CA LYS A 119 -3.61 -12.99 22.24
C LYS A 119 -4.15 -11.87 21.35
N ARG A 120 -4.16 -12.08 20.02
CA ARG A 120 -4.59 -11.10 19.01
C ARG A 120 -5.71 -11.67 18.13
N ASP A 121 -6.72 -12.22 18.80
CA ASP A 121 -7.90 -12.79 18.16
C ASP A 121 -8.85 -11.68 17.68
N ALA A 122 -9.73 -12.03 16.74
CA ALA A 122 -10.81 -11.16 16.33
C ALA A 122 -11.74 -10.86 17.52
N GLY A 123 -12.21 -9.63 17.63
CA GLY A 123 -13.08 -9.24 18.73
C GLY A 123 -13.87 -7.97 18.48
N VAL A 124 -14.90 -7.80 19.30
CA VAL A 124 -15.65 -6.55 19.43
C VAL A 124 -15.33 -5.97 20.80
N PHE A 125 -14.81 -4.76 20.82
CA PHE A 125 -14.39 -4.04 22.01
C PHE A 125 -15.17 -2.72 22.13
N ASP A 126 -14.97 -1.99 23.22
CA ASP A 126 -15.46 -0.62 23.33
C ASP A 126 -14.40 0.34 22.80
N ALA A 127 -14.75 1.12 21.78
CA ALA A 127 -13.88 2.11 21.18
C ALA A 127 -13.45 3.20 22.18
N SER A 128 -14.35 3.61 23.10
CA SER A 128 -13.99 4.63 24.10
C SER A 128 -13.00 4.08 25.13
N ALA A 129 -13.08 2.78 25.45
CA ALA A 129 -12.18 2.11 26.39
C ALA A 129 -10.73 2.00 25.88
N VAL A 130 -10.53 2.03 24.56
CA VAL A 130 -9.18 2.11 23.96
C VAL A 130 -8.70 3.54 23.73
N GLY A 131 -9.42 4.56 24.23
CA GLY A 131 -8.99 5.96 24.16
C GLY A 131 -9.50 6.75 22.94
N MET A 132 -10.48 6.24 22.20
CA MET A 132 -11.10 6.99 21.11
C MET A 132 -12.14 8.00 21.61
N ASN A 133 -12.18 9.19 21.00
CA ASN A 133 -13.15 10.25 21.29
C ASN A 133 -14.51 10.00 20.63
N VAL A 134 -15.16 8.90 20.99
CA VAL A 134 -16.49 8.48 20.53
C VAL A 134 -17.38 8.14 21.75
N PRO A 135 -18.71 8.01 21.61
CA PRO A 135 -19.58 7.66 22.72
C PRO A 135 -19.20 6.34 23.39
N ASP A 136 -19.45 6.25 24.70
CA ASP A 136 -19.31 4.99 25.44
C ASP A 136 -20.20 3.90 24.84
N GLY A 137 -19.67 2.67 24.73
CA GLY A 137 -20.36 1.55 24.10
C GLY A 137 -20.32 1.56 22.56
N THR A 138 -19.54 2.44 21.94
CA THR A 138 -19.28 2.36 20.50
C THR A 138 -18.53 1.07 20.17
N GLU A 139 -19.07 0.24 19.30
CA GLU A 139 -18.48 -1.06 18.97
C GLU A 139 -17.21 -0.89 18.13
N LEU A 140 -16.07 -1.35 18.65
CA LEU A 140 -14.81 -1.44 17.92
C LEU A 140 -14.59 -2.86 17.40
N TYR A 141 -14.61 -3.04 16.09
CA TYR A 141 -14.33 -4.28 15.40
C TYR A 141 -12.85 -4.38 15.06
N VAL A 142 -12.15 -5.33 15.69
CA VAL A 142 -10.73 -5.61 15.44
C VAL A 142 -10.63 -6.99 14.78
N PRO A 143 -10.12 -7.09 13.54
CA PRO A 143 -9.86 -8.37 12.89
C PRO A 143 -8.68 -9.12 13.54
N PRO A 144 -8.55 -10.43 13.33
CA PRO A 144 -7.48 -11.22 13.94
C PRO A 144 -6.13 -10.94 13.26
N ALA A 145 -5.04 -11.11 14.00
CA ALA A 145 -3.71 -11.27 13.42
C ALA A 145 -3.39 -12.77 13.31
N ILE A 146 -3.29 -13.30 12.08
CA ILE A 146 -3.08 -14.74 11.86
C ILE A 146 -1.66 -15.15 12.27
N ARG A 147 -0.67 -14.34 11.88
CA ARG A 147 0.76 -14.47 12.22
C ARG A 147 1.40 -13.09 12.33
N HIS A 148 2.68 -13.06 12.69
CA HIS A 148 3.50 -11.84 12.71
C HIS A 148 3.47 -11.05 11.39
N GLU A 149 3.30 -11.74 10.27
CA GLU A 149 3.41 -11.19 8.90
C GLU A 149 2.06 -10.96 8.21
N ILE A 150 0.96 -11.54 8.71
CA ILE A 150 -0.37 -11.46 8.09
C ILE A 150 -1.32 -10.81 9.09
N GLY A 151 -1.49 -9.51 8.92
CA GLY A 151 -2.34 -8.66 9.74
C GLY A 151 -3.77 -8.55 9.24
N ALA A 152 -4.49 -7.61 9.84
CA ALA A 152 -5.86 -7.31 9.45
C ALA A 152 -5.94 -6.63 8.07
N ASP A 153 -4.89 -5.91 7.68
CA ASP A 153 -4.68 -5.33 6.34
C ASP A 153 -4.72 -6.40 5.25
N ALA A 154 -3.90 -7.44 5.36
CA ALA A 154 -3.94 -8.56 4.43
C ALA A 154 -5.33 -9.23 4.38
N LEU A 155 -5.99 -9.39 5.54
CA LEU A 155 -7.33 -9.97 5.61
C LEU A 155 -8.40 -9.10 4.99
N ALA A 156 -8.35 -7.79 5.22
CA ALA A 156 -9.27 -6.84 4.61
C ALA A 156 -9.13 -6.83 3.10
N MET A 157 -7.89 -6.91 2.59
CA MET A 157 -7.59 -7.06 1.17
C MET A 157 -8.20 -8.37 0.60
N MET A 158 -7.98 -9.50 1.26
CA MET A 158 -8.55 -10.79 0.85
C MET A 158 -10.09 -10.77 0.86
N TYR A 159 -10.71 -10.18 1.89
CA TYR A 159 -12.16 -10.07 1.99
C TYR A 159 -12.72 -9.13 0.91
N LYS A 160 -12.09 -7.96 0.71
CA LYS A 160 -12.60 -6.94 -0.22
C LYS A 160 -12.48 -7.35 -1.69
N SER A 161 -11.44 -8.11 -2.04
CA SER A 161 -11.22 -8.60 -3.40
C SER A 161 -12.16 -9.75 -3.79
N GLY A 162 -12.85 -10.36 -2.83
CA GLY A 162 -13.60 -11.60 -3.04
C GLY A 162 -12.69 -12.82 -3.23
N PHE A 163 -11.43 -12.72 -2.80
CA PHE A 163 -10.41 -13.76 -2.92
C PHE A 163 -10.82 -15.04 -2.18
N LEU A 164 -11.45 -14.90 -1.01
CA LEU A 164 -11.86 -16.03 -0.18
C LEU A 164 -12.96 -16.87 -0.84
N GLU A 165 -13.77 -16.27 -1.69
CA GLU A 165 -14.89 -16.91 -2.39
C GLU A 165 -14.51 -17.50 -3.76
N GLN A 166 -13.31 -17.20 -4.28
CA GLN A 166 -12.86 -17.71 -5.59
C GLN A 166 -12.73 -19.24 -5.58
N LYS A 167 -13.14 -19.91 -6.65
CA LYS A 167 -12.99 -21.38 -6.78
C LYS A 167 -11.72 -21.75 -7.53
N GLU A 168 -11.32 -20.86 -8.41
CA GLU A 168 -10.12 -20.88 -9.24
C GLU A 168 -8.87 -20.58 -8.41
N ASN A 169 -7.69 -20.89 -8.96
CA ASN A 169 -6.44 -20.57 -8.30
C ASN A 169 -6.23 -19.06 -8.38
N CYS A 170 -6.16 -18.42 -7.22
CA CYS A 170 -6.16 -16.97 -7.14
C CYS A 170 -4.98 -16.47 -6.33
N LEU A 171 -4.33 -15.40 -6.78
CA LEU A 171 -3.28 -14.69 -6.06
C LEU A 171 -3.78 -13.29 -5.73
N VAL A 172 -3.47 -12.79 -4.54
CA VAL A 172 -3.67 -11.39 -4.18
C VAL A 172 -2.37 -10.83 -3.62
N THR A 173 -2.04 -9.59 -3.97
CA THR A 173 -0.83 -8.92 -3.49
C THR A 173 -1.12 -7.46 -3.15
N ASP A 174 -0.70 -7.03 -1.96
CA ASP A 174 -0.61 -5.63 -1.57
C ASP A 174 0.75 -5.07 -1.97
N TYR A 175 0.76 -4.18 -2.95
CA TYR A 175 1.93 -3.50 -3.48
C TYR A 175 2.33 -2.34 -2.57
N GLY A 176 2.92 -2.70 -1.43
CA GLY A 176 3.63 -1.81 -0.53
C GLY A 176 5.10 -2.21 -0.37
N THR A 177 5.81 -1.51 0.51
CA THR A 177 7.23 -1.73 0.82
C THR A 177 7.56 -3.19 1.17
N ASN A 178 6.66 -3.89 1.87
CA ASN A 178 6.83 -5.28 2.30
C ASN A 178 6.08 -6.31 1.43
N ALA A 179 5.37 -5.87 0.41
CA ALA A 179 4.63 -6.70 -0.53
C ALA A 179 3.95 -7.95 0.09
N GLU A 180 2.84 -7.77 0.78
CA GLU A 180 2.09 -8.89 1.38
C GLU A 180 1.28 -9.61 0.32
N MET A 181 1.27 -10.94 0.34
CA MET A 181 0.65 -11.74 -0.71
C MET A 181 0.00 -13.02 -0.16
N ALA A 182 -1.09 -13.42 -0.80
CA ALA A 182 -1.79 -14.67 -0.50
C ALA A 182 -2.20 -15.40 -1.79
N LEU A 183 -1.93 -16.69 -1.86
CA LEU A 183 -2.30 -17.61 -2.94
C LEU A 183 -3.33 -18.59 -2.42
N LYS A 184 -4.47 -18.72 -3.11
CA LYS A 184 -5.51 -19.70 -2.83
C LYS A 184 -5.45 -20.80 -3.88
N VAL A 185 -5.36 -22.05 -3.42
CA VAL A 185 -5.41 -23.27 -4.24
C VAL A 185 -6.42 -24.22 -3.61
N GLY A 186 -7.56 -24.41 -4.27
CA GLY A 186 -8.69 -25.12 -3.66
C GLY A 186 -9.13 -24.43 -2.37
N ASP A 187 -9.14 -25.15 -1.24
CA ASP A 187 -9.51 -24.62 0.08
C ASP A 187 -8.30 -24.15 0.91
N GLU A 188 -7.08 -24.26 0.37
CA GLU A 188 -5.85 -23.86 1.07
C GLU A 188 -5.42 -22.45 0.70
N ILE A 189 -4.94 -21.71 1.70
CA ILE A 189 -4.40 -20.36 1.54
C ILE A 189 -2.94 -20.35 2.00
N TYR A 190 -2.07 -19.96 1.09
CA TYR A 190 -0.64 -19.82 1.27
C TYR A 190 -0.29 -18.33 1.32
N THR A 191 0.38 -17.89 2.37
CA THR A 191 0.69 -16.47 2.56
C THR A 191 2.18 -16.23 2.58
N GLY A 192 2.62 -15.07 2.10
CA GLY A 192 4.01 -14.65 2.14
C GLY A 192 4.14 -13.13 2.12
N SER A 193 5.36 -12.65 2.36
CA SER A 193 5.73 -11.25 2.23
C SER A 193 7.10 -11.16 1.56
N ALA A 194 7.31 -10.12 0.76
CA ALA A 194 8.59 -9.86 0.11
C ALA A 194 9.04 -8.42 0.34
N ALA A 195 10.26 -8.22 0.83
CA ALA A 195 10.85 -6.88 0.98
C ALA A 195 11.12 -6.24 -0.40
N ALA A 196 10.09 -5.63 -0.99
CA ALA A 196 10.16 -5.01 -2.31
C ALA A 196 10.83 -3.63 -2.26
N GLY A 197 10.79 -2.97 -1.11
CA GLY A 197 11.28 -1.60 -0.96
C GLY A 197 10.29 -0.57 -1.50
N PRO A 198 10.54 0.72 -1.26
CA PRO A 198 9.49 1.72 -1.35
C PRO A 198 9.39 2.36 -2.76
N ALA A 199 10.11 1.81 -3.75
CA ALA A 199 10.12 2.30 -5.14
C ALA A 199 8.72 2.30 -5.77
N MET A 200 7.90 1.29 -5.46
CA MET A 200 6.52 1.17 -5.94
C MET A 200 5.54 2.12 -5.23
N GLU A 201 5.99 2.82 -4.18
CA GLU A 201 5.26 3.90 -3.52
C GLU A 201 5.72 5.29 -4.00
N GLY A 202 6.62 5.36 -4.99
CA GLY A 202 7.24 6.60 -5.46
C GLY A 202 8.34 7.12 -4.54
N GLN A 203 8.73 6.41 -3.48
CA GLN A 203 9.89 6.78 -2.68
C GLN A 203 11.18 6.22 -3.30
N SER A 204 12.34 6.80 -2.99
CA SER A 204 13.62 6.43 -3.60
C SER A 204 13.71 6.63 -5.13
N ILE A 205 12.70 7.30 -5.71
CA ILE A 205 12.65 7.73 -7.11
C ILE A 205 12.89 9.25 -7.15
N ARG A 206 13.75 9.74 -8.07
CA ARG A 206 14.20 11.15 -8.09
C ARG A 206 13.08 12.18 -8.16
N CYS A 207 12.15 11.99 -9.09
CA CYS A 207 10.94 12.80 -9.23
C CYS A 207 9.72 12.11 -8.59
N GLY A 208 9.96 11.13 -7.73
CA GLY A 208 8.92 10.30 -7.15
C GLY A 208 8.09 11.04 -6.10
N MET A 209 6.79 10.80 -6.10
CA MET A 209 5.85 11.36 -5.13
C MET A 209 4.66 10.44 -4.89
N LEU A 210 4.01 10.60 -3.74
CA LEU A 210 2.71 9.98 -3.49
C LEU A 210 1.64 10.53 -4.45
N ALA A 211 0.62 9.72 -4.72
CA ALA A 211 -0.52 10.14 -5.52
C ALA A 211 -1.16 11.40 -4.93
N SER A 212 -1.09 12.49 -5.68
CA SER A 212 -1.68 13.79 -5.35
C SER A 212 -1.81 14.64 -6.63
N PRO A 213 -2.56 15.75 -6.62
CA PRO A 213 -2.78 16.56 -7.81
C PRO A 213 -1.48 17.07 -8.46
N GLY A 214 -1.31 16.75 -9.74
CA GLY A 214 -0.11 16.98 -10.54
C GLY A 214 0.85 15.79 -10.62
N ALA A 215 0.55 14.65 -9.99
CA ALA A 215 1.37 13.46 -10.12
C ALA A 215 1.08 12.75 -11.45
N ILE A 216 2.13 12.36 -12.18
CA ILE A 216 2.03 11.45 -13.33
C ILE A 216 1.68 10.07 -12.78
N SER A 217 0.48 9.58 -13.10
CA SER A 217 -0.04 8.28 -12.65
C SER A 217 0.16 7.18 -13.67
N ASP A 218 0.26 7.53 -14.96
CA ASP A 218 0.38 6.54 -16.02
C ASP A 218 0.96 7.16 -17.31
N LEU A 219 1.34 6.29 -18.25
CA LEU A 219 1.69 6.62 -19.63
C LEU A 219 0.87 5.75 -20.59
N GLU A 220 0.07 6.36 -21.47
CA GLU A 220 -0.71 5.64 -22.47
C GLU A 220 -0.07 5.76 -23.85
N TYR A 221 -0.03 4.67 -24.61
CA TYR A 221 0.53 4.67 -25.95
C TYR A 221 -0.57 4.80 -27.02
N GLU A 222 -0.58 5.94 -27.70
CA GLU A 222 -1.43 6.21 -28.88
C GLU A 222 -0.56 6.78 -30.00
N PHE A 223 0.15 5.91 -30.74
CA PHE A 223 1.24 6.24 -31.67
C PHE A 223 2.47 6.88 -31.01
N ARG A 224 2.29 7.57 -29.89
CA ARG A 224 3.25 8.22 -29.01
C ARG A 224 2.77 8.11 -27.56
N TRP A 225 3.66 8.35 -26.61
CA TRP A 225 3.37 8.18 -25.18
C TRP A 225 2.73 9.43 -24.61
N ARG A 226 1.50 9.36 -24.13
CA ARG A 226 0.80 10.45 -23.46
C ARG A 226 0.90 10.30 -21.95
N CYS A 227 1.32 11.35 -21.26
CA CYS A 227 1.29 11.38 -19.80
C CYS A 227 -0.15 11.45 -19.29
N LYS A 228 -0.46 10.70 -18.23
CA LYS A 228 -1.70 10.82 -17.47
C LYS A 228 -1.41 11.46 -16.12
N ILE A 229 -2.07 12.56 -15.83
CA ILE A 229 -1.80 13.41 -14.66
C ILE A 229 -3.05 13.48 -13.79
N LEU A 230 -2.88 13.30 -12.48
CA LEU A 230 -3.98 13.42 -11.53
C LEU A 230 -4.41 14.89 -11.36
N ASP A 231 -5.69 15.15 -11.50
CA ASP A 231 -6.32 16.45 -11.21
C ASP A 231 -6.61 16.62 -9.70
N ASP A 232 -7.25 17.74 -9.35
CA ASP A 232 -7.65 18.06 -7.97
C ASP A 232 -8.70 17.08 -7.38
N GLN A 233 -9.37 16.31 -8.24
CA GLN A 233 -10.32 15.27 -7.87
C GLN A 233 -9.70 13.87 -7.87
N MET A 234 -8.37 13.77 -8.06
CA MET A 234 -7.62 12.52 -8.18
C MET A 234 -8.02 11.67 -9.40
N MET A 235 -8.58 12.31 -10.43
CA MET A 235 -8.90 11.68 -11.71
C MET A 235 -7.75 11.90 -12.70
N ALA A 236 -7.44 10.88 -13.50
CA ALA A 236 -6.38 10.95 -14.50
C ALA A 236 -6.85 11.74 -15.74
N GLY A 237 -6.20 12.88 -16.01
CA GLY A 237 -6.40 13.70 -17.20
C GLY A 237 -5.24 13.57 -18.21
N ASP A 238 -5.51 13.93 -19.46
CA ASP A 238 -4.53 13.92 -20.54
C ASP A 238 -3.50 15.05 -20.39
N GLY A 239 -2.24 14.66 -20.17
CA GLY A 239 -1.07 15.52 -20.26
C GLY A 239 -0.45 15.50 -21.65
N ASP A 240 0.78 15.97 -21.70
CA ASP A 240 1.59 16.10 -22.92
C ASP A 240 1.99 14.74 -23.50
N GLN A 241 2.23 14.74 -24.80
CA GLN A 241 2.60 13.57 -25.57
C GLN A 241 4.08 13.59 -25.97
N PHE A 242 4.78 12.48 -25.79
CA PHE A 242 6.21 12.34 -25.98
C PHE A 242 6.56 11.22 -26.96
N ASP A 243 7.60 11.48 -27.76
CA ASP A 243 8.40 10.45 -28.40
C ASP A 243 9.70 10.29 -27.61
N PHE A 244 9.75 9.28 -26.72
CA PHE A 244 10.93 9.06 -25.90
C PHE A 244 12.15 8.58 -26.72
N GLY A 245 11.95 8.01 -27.92
CA GLY A 245 13.03 7.61 -28.80
C GLY A 245 13.68 8.80 -29.52
N LEU A 246 12.90 9.84 -29.83
CA LEU A 246 13.37 11.09 -30.40
C LEU A 246 13.67 12.18 -29.35
N GLU A 247 13.42 11.90 -28.07
CA GLU A 247 13.64 12.81 -26.94
C GLU A 247 12.89 14.14 -27.08
N MET A 248 11.64 14.11 -27.57
CA MET A 248 10.85 15.33 -27.80
C MET A 248 9.39 15.23 -27.36
N CYS A 249 8.84 16.36 -26.92
CA CYS A 249 7.40 16.56 -26.81
C CYS A 249 6.81 16.78 -28.21
N THR A 250 5.68 16.14 -28.48
CA THR A 250 5.02 16.09 -29.80
C THR A 250 3.68 16.80 -29.81
N ASP A 251 2.99 16.91 -28.67
CA ASP A 251 1.68 17.54 -28.54
C ASP A 251 1.43 17.92 -27.06
N GLU A 252 0.78 19.06 -26.82
CA GLU A 252 0.44 19.54 -25.46
C GLU A 252 -0.97 19.09 -25.09
N GLY A 253 -1.13 18.50 -23.90
CA GLY A 253 -2.43 18.03 -23.41
C GLY A 253 -3.20 19.10 -22.63
N PRO A 254 -4.49 18.85 -22.31
CA PRO A 254 -5.27 19.70 -21.41
C PRO A 254 -4.62 19.95 -20.04
N MET A 255 -3.79 19.01 -19.56
CA MET A 255 -3.06 19.10 -18.28
C MET A 255 -1.63 19.66 -18.44
N HIS A 256 -1.30 20.33 -19.56
CA HIS A 256 0.01 20.95 -19.78
C HIS A 256 0.40 21.89 -18.62
N GLY A 257 1.66 21.83 -18.16
CA GLY A 257 2.15 22.66 -17.06
C GLY A 257 1.73 22.22 -15.66
N MET A 258 1.05 21.09 -15.51
CA MET A 258 0.50 20.63 -14.22
C MET A 258 1.31 19.52 -13.55
N ALA A 259 2.30 18.92 -14.22
CA ALA A 259 3.07 17.81 -13.68
C ALA A 259 4.06 18.29 -12.61
N LYS A 260 4.12 17.56 -11.49
CA LYS A 260 4.99 17.87 -10.33
C LYS A 260 5.92 16.73 -9.95
N GLY A 261 5.62 15.52 -10.40
CA GLY A 261 6.37 14.31 -10.10
C GLY A 261 5.66 13.08 -10.63
N ILE A 262 6.16 11.90 -10.28
CA ILE A 262 5.67 10.61 -10.76
C ILE A 262 5.32 9.69 -9.59
N THR A 263 4.19 9.00 -9.70
CA THR A 263 3.75 7.99 -8.72
C THR A 263 4.44 6.65 -8.97
N GLY A 264 4.32 5.70 -8.04
CA GLY A 264 4.80 4.34 -8.26
C GLY A 264 4.14 3.62 -9.45
N THR A 265 2.84 3.84 -9.69
CA THR A 265 2.13 3.35 -10.89
C THR A 265 2.68 4.01 -12.16
N GLY A 266 2.95 5.31 -12.11
CA GLY A 266 3.64 6.03 -13.18
C GLY A 266 5.03 5.48 -13.46
N VAL A 267 5.78 5.07 -12.42
CA VAL A 267 7.09 4.42 -12.58
C VAL A 267 6.95 3.06 -13.28
N VAL A 268 5.95 2.24 -12.94
CA VAL A 268 5.66 1.00 -13.67
C VAL A 268 5.40 1.28 -15.14
N ALA A 269 4.58 2.30 -15.44
CA ALA A 269 4.30 2.72 -16.82
C ALA A 269 5.55 3.23 -17.54
N ALA A 270 6.42 3.96 -16.84
CA ALA A 270 7.66 4.49 -17.40
C ALA A 270 8.69 3.38 -17.67
N VAL A 271 8.76 2.34 -16.83
CA VAL A 271 9.56 1.15 -17.11
C VAL A 271 9.01 0.40 -18.33
N ALA A 272 7.69 0.22 -18.44
CA ALA A 272 7.06 -0.38 -19.61
C ALA A 272 7.36 0.42 -20.89
N ALA A 273 7.22 1.75 -20.84
CA ALA A 273 7.52 2.64 -21.95
C ALA A 273 9.00 2.60 -22.36
N ALA A 274 9.92 2.55 -21.40
CA ALA A 274 11.35 2.41 -21.65
C ALA A 274 11.71 1.06 -22.29
N MET A 275 11.00 -0.02 -21.92
CA MET A 275 11.15 -1.35 -22.52
C MET A 275 10.64 -1.36 -23.97
N ASP A 276 9.42 -0.88 -24.20
CA ASP A 276 8.80 -0.83 -25.53
C ASP A 276 9.59 0.07 -26.50
N SER A 277 9.99 1.26 -26.03
CA SER A 277 10.80 2.21 -26.80
C SER A 277 12.28 1.79 -26.93
N ARG A 278 12.67 0.62 -26.37
CA ARG A 278 14.03 0.06 -26.39
C ARG A 278 15.11 0.98 -25.83
N LEU A 279 14.74 1.79 -24.84
CA LEU A 279 15.63 2.78 -24.22
C LEU A 279 16.52 2.17 -23.13
N TRP A 280 16.23 0.96 -22.66
CA TRP A 280 17.00 0.31 -21.61
C TRP A 280 18.01 -0.70 -22.17
N ARG A 281 19.32 -0.45 -21.98
CA ARG A 281 20.38 -1.35 -22.44
C ARG A 281 21.54 -1.43 -21.45
N LYS A 282 21.92 -2.66 -21.07
CA LYS A 282 23.05 -2.94 -20.15
C LYS A 282 22.98 -2.13 -18.85
N GLY A 283 21.78 -1.99 -18.28
CA GLY A 283 21.57 -1.30 -17.00
C GLY A 283 21.57 0.23 -17.09
N LYS A 284 21.41 0.80 -18.29
CA LYS A 284 21.37 2.26 -18.50
C LYS A 284 20.32 2.64 -19.54
N LEU A 285 19.76 3.84 -19.37
CA LEU A 285 19.01 4.53 -20.40
C LEU A 285 19.93 4.96 -21.54
N THR A 286 19.48 4.80 -22.77
CA THR A 286 20.24 5.13 -23.99
C THR A 286 20.01 6.56 -24.49
N THR A 287 19.21 7.35 -23.78
CA THR A 287 18.98 8.76 -24.10
C THR A 287 20.25 9.59 -23.92
N SER A 288 20.29 10.75 -24.56
CA SER A 288 21.48 11.60 -24.65
C SER A 288 22.08 11.99 -23.29
N ASP A 289 21.25 12.24 -22.28
CA ASP A 289 21.64 12.61 -20.92
C ASP A 289 21.39 11.49 -19.87
N GLY A 290 20.97 10.31 -20.33
CA GLY A 290 20.64 9.17 -19.46
C GLY A 290 19.33 9.32 -18.67
N LYS A 291 18.46 10.25 -19.08
CA LYS A 291 17.12 10.46 -18.50
C LYS A 291 16.04 10.25 -19.54
N MET A 292 14.93 9.64 -19.15
CA MET A 292 13.70 9.62 -19.93
C MET A 292 12.82 10.75 -19.41
N ARG A 293 12.77 11.85 -20.17
CA ARG A 293 12.06 13.07 -19.79
C ARG A 293 10.60 13.00 -20.21
N MET A 294 9.75 13.39 -19.29
CA MET A 294 8.30 13.52 -19.42
C MET A 294 7.92 14.99 -19.20
N GLN A 295 6.64 15.24 -18.95
CA GLN A 295 6.08 16.57 -18.79
C GLN A 295 6.70 17.37 -17.63
N ASP A 296 6.83 18.68 -17.82
CA ASP A 296 7.24 19.66 -16.81
C ASP A 296 8.53 19.29 -16.04
N ASP A 297 9.54 18.87 -16.79
CA ASP A 297 10.85 18.43 -16.28
C ASP A 297 10.82 17.20 -15.36
N VAL A 298 9.68 16.50 -15.24
CA VAL A 298 9.62 15.19 -14.60
C VAL A 298 10.39 14.19 -15.44
N TYR A 299 11.24 13.37 -14.83
CA TYR A 299 12.01 12.35 -15.54
C TYR A 299 12.23 11.11 -14.67
N ILE A 300 12.58 10.01 -15.32
CA ILE A 300 13.22 8.86 -14.67
C ILE A 300 14.64 8.68 -15.18
N ASP A 301 15.56 8.33 -14.30
CA ASP A 301 16.93 8.00 -14.66
C ASP A 301 17.23 6.49 -14.53
N SER A 302 18.48 6.09 -14.80
CA SER A 302 18.86 4.68 -14.74
C SER A 302 18.87 4.10 -13.32
N HIS A 303 19.06 4.95 -12.30
CA HIS A 303 18.96 4.55 -10.91
C HIS A 303 17.50 4.29 -10.54
N ASP A 304 16.58 5.17 -10.94
CA ASP A 304 15.13 5.01 -10.72
C ASP A 304 14.61 3.69 -11.32
N ILE A 305 14.96 3.39 -12.58
CA ILE A 305 14.61 2.10 -13.22
C ILE A 305 15.20 0.92 -12.46
N SER A 306 16.44 1.04 -11.98
CA SER A 306 17.09 -0.05 -11.23
C SER A 306 16.41 -0.31 -9.90
N GLU A 307 15.98 0.73 -9.17
CA GLU A 307 15.22 0.57 -7.93
C GLU A 307 13.84 -0.04 -8.19
N ALA A 308 13.15 0.40 -9.25
CA ALA A 308 11.89 -0.20 -9.66
C ALA A 308 12.03 -1.70 -9.99
N CYS A 309 13.08 -2.07 -10.75
CA CYS A 309 13.36 -3.47 -11.10
C CYS A 309 13.70 -4.34 -9.88
N LYS A 310 14.33 -3.79 -8.83
CA LYS A 310 14.56 -4.53 -7.58
C LYS A 310 13.25 -4.87 -6.90
N ALA A 311 12.33 -3.90 -6.81
CA ALA A 311 11.01 -4.12 -6.23
C ALA A 311 10.20 -5.14 -7.02
N ILE A 312 10.14 -4.99 -8.35
CA ILE A 312 9.51 -5.95 -9.27
C ILE A 312 10.10 -7.35 -9.06
N GLY A 313 11.44 -7.47 -9.02
CA GLY A 313 12.14 -8.74 -8.85
C GLY A 313 11.84 -9.41 -7.51
N ALA A 314 11.79 -8.65 -6.42
CA ALA A 314 11.46 -9.16 -5.09
C ALA A 314 10.01 -9.69 -5.02
N MET A 315 9.05 -8.94 -5.56
CA MET A 315 7.64 -9.35 -5.60
C MET A 315 7.48 -10.62 -6.45
N ARG A 316 8.08 -10.64 -7.65
CA ARG A 316 8.04 -11.79 -8.54
C ARG A 316 8.66 -13.04 -7.91
N ALA A 317 9.76 -12.89 -7.17
CA ALA A 317 10.37 -14.00 -6.44
C ALA A 317 9.44 -14.52 -5.33
N GLY A 318 8.74 -13.63 -4.62
CA GLY A 318 7.71 -14.00 -3.64
C GLY A 318 6.57 -14.79 -4.28
N HIS A 319 6.03 -14.31 -5.40
CA HIS A 319 4.97 -15.01 -6.14
C HIS A 319 5.39 -16.40 -6.57
N PHE A 320 6.58 -16.54 -7.17
CA PHE A 320 7.11 -17.84 -7.60
C PHE A 320 7.35 -18.78 -6.43
N THR A 321 7.81 -18.26 -5.29
CA THR A 321 8.02 -19.06 -4.08
C THR A 321 6.69 -19.63 -3.58
N LEU A 322 5.62 -18.83 -3.55
CA LEU A 322 4.29 -19.31 -3.15
C LEU A 322 3.73 -20.34 -4.13
N ILE A 323 3.82 -20.07 -5.43
CA ILE A 323 3.35 -20.97 -6.50
C ILE A 323 4.08 -22.31 -6.42
N GLU A 324 5.41 -22.30 -6.33
CA GLU A 324 6.23 -23.51 -6.18
C GLU A 324 5.89 -24.27 -4.90
N HIS A 325 5.72 -23.56 -3.78
CA HIS A 325 5.39 -24.17 -2.50
C HIS A 325 3.99 -24.83 -2.49
N ALA A 326 3.02 -24.23 -3.16
CA ALA A 326 1.68 -24.80 -3.35
C ALA A 326 1.66 -25.96 -4.38
N GLY A 327 2.76 -26.20 -5.08
CA GLY A 327 2.89 -27.31 -6.03
C GLY A 327 2.13 -27.11 -7.35
N ILE A 328 1.76 -25.88 -7.69
CA ILE A 328 1.11 -25.52 -8.96
C ILE A 328 2.10 -24.83 -9.90
N LYS A 329 1.76 -24.74 -11.18
CA LYS A 329 2.51 -23.94 -12.17
C LYS A 329 1.96 -22.53 -12.27
N CYS A 330 2.73 -21.60 -12.83
CA CYS A 330 2.24 -20.25 -13.13
C CYS A 330 1.05 -20.29 -14.11
N GLU A 331 1.07 -21.21 -15.06
CA GLU A 331 -0.02 -21.45 -16.03
C GLU A 331 -1.33 -21.91 -15.38
N ASP A 332 -1.26 -22.43 -14.14
CA ASP A 332 -2.43 -22.87 -13.38
C ASP A 332 -3.04 -21.70 -12.58
N LEU A 333 -2.47 -20.50 -12.62
CA LEU A 333 -2.99 -19.31 -11.94
C LEU A 333 -4.05 -18.64 -12.82
N ASP A 334 -5.29 -18.55 -12.32
CA ASP A 334 -6.41 -18.03 -13.10
C ASP A 334 -6.64 -16.53 -12.87
N ILE A 335 -6.49 -16.09 -11.62
CA ILE A 335 -6.87 -14.75 -11.18
C ILE A 335 -5.76 -14.13 -10.34
N MET A 336 -5.48 -12.85 -10.58
CA MET A 336 -4.60 -12.06 -9.73
C MET A 336 -5.23 -10.72 -9.37
N TYR A 337 -5.34 -10.47 -8.07
CA TYR A 337 -5.77 -9.19 -7.51
C TYR A 337 -4.57 -8.36 -7.08
N MET A 338 -4.64 -7.05 -7.32
CA MET A 338 -3.62 -6.09 -6.93
C MET A 338 -4.25 -5.05 -5.99
N ALA A 339 -3.67 -4.86 -4.82
CA ALA A 339 -3.97 -3.78 -3.89
C ALA A 339 -2.70 -2.93 -3.69
N GLY A 340 -2.79 -1.70 -3.20
CA GLY A 340 -1.58 -0.92 -2.98
C GLY A 340 -1.84 0.54 -2.64
N ALA A 341 -0.90 1.14 -1.91
CA ALA A 341 -0.93 2.54 -1.51
C ALA A 341 -0.60 3.51 -2.66
N SER A 342 -0.39 3.03 -3.88
CA SER A 342 -0.07 3.86 -5.06
C SER A 342 -1.17 4.85 -5.45
N GLY A 343 -2.31 4.81 -4.76
CA GLY A 343 -3.38 5.81 -4.79
C GLY A 343 -4.12 5.91 -6.13
N THR A 344 -3.77 5.06 -7.09
CA THR A 344 -4.29 5.04 -8.46
C THR A 344 -4.30 3.61 -9.00
N TYR A 345 -5.03 3.41 -10.08
CA TYR A 345 -5.10 2.12 -10.76
C TYR A 345 -3.76 1.78 -11.42
N VAL A 346 -3.18 0.62 -11.08
CA VAL A 346 -2.05 0.04 -11.81
C VAL A 346 -2.59 -0.62 -13.08
N ASP A 347 -2.07 -0.24 -14.25
CA ASP A 347 -2.37 -0.95 -15.48
C ASP A 347 -1.82 -2.39 -15.42
N ALA A 348 -2.74 -3.37 -15.42
CA ALA A 348 -2.41 -4.79 -15.29
C ALA A 348 -1.60 -5.32 -16.49
N VAL A 349 -1.78 -4.76 -17.69
CA VAL A 349 -1.02 -5.17 -18.88
C VAL A 349 0.42 -4.69 -18.75
N LYS A 350 0.64 -3.43 -18.40
CA LYS A 350 1.99 -2.88 -18.16
C LYS A 350 2.68 -3.59 -17.00
N ALA A 351 1.96 -3.84 -15.90
CA ALA A 351 2.46 -4.62 -14.77
C ALA A 351 2.95 -6.01 -15.20
N ARG A 352 2.18 -6.71 -16.04
CA ARG A 352 2.61 -8.00 -16.60
C ARG A 352 3.84 -7.86 -17.50
N GLU A 353 3.87 -6.85 -18.36
CA GLU A 353 4.98 -6.63 -19.30
C GLU A 353 6.32 -6.36 -18.60
N VAL A 354 6.31 -5.59 -17.53
CA VAL A 354 7.51 -5.34 -16.72
C VAL A 354 7.87 -6.53 -15.81
N GLY A 355 7.00 -7.54 -15.74
CA GLY A 355 7.21 -8.74 -14.94
C GLY A 355 6.83 -8.60 -13.46
N LEU A 356 5.98 -7.64 -13.12
CA LEU A 356 5.40 -7.46 -11.79
C LEU A 356 4.36 -8.54 -11.45
N LEU A 357 3.75 -9.12 -12.48
CA LEU A 357 2.83 -10.26 -12.38
C LEU A 357 3.52 -11.53 -12.89
N PRO A 358 3.21 -12.71 -12.33
CA PRO A 358 3.61 -13.99 -12.91
C PRO A 358 3.17 -14.09 -14.38
N PRO A 359 3.97 -14.74 -15.25
CA PRO A 359 3.54 -15.00 -16.60
C PRO A 359 2.36 -15.99 -16.58
N LEU A 360 1.24 -15.57 -17.16
CA LEU A 360 0.09 -16.44 -17.46
C LEU A 360 0.36 -17.30 -18.69
#